data_AF-A0A5B9WEX0-F1
#
_entry.id   AF-A0A5B9WEX0-F1
#
_cell.length_a   1.000
_cell.length_b   1.000
_cell.length_c   1.000
_cell.angle_alpha   90.00
_cell.angle_beta   90.00
_cell.angle_gamma   90.00
#
_symmetry.space_group_name_H-M   'P 1'
#
loop_
_entity.id
_entity.type
_entity.pdbx_description
1 polymer ?
#
loop_
_entity_poly.entity_id
_entity_poly.type
_entity_poly.pdbx_seq_one_letter_code
_entity_poly.pdbx_strand_id
1 'polypeptide(L)'
;MQGTVLPLSDDYRGAVYVALLQQVPCALLCSLMLDGGRLARVCGIAVLGFWVAAALIMARRPTAPGRWDRPFLRWGFLPVLATTIALSRFA
;
A
#
# COMPACT_ATOMS: atom_id res chain seq x y z
N MET A 1 13.64 -22.35 9.26
CA MET A 1 13.44 -20.88 9.21
C MET A 1 12.51 -20.51 10.35
N GLN A 2 13.06 -20.06 11.48
CA GLN A 2 12.26 -19.62 12.64
C GLN A 2 11.57 -18.32 12.26
N GLY A 3 10.25 -18.37 12.04
CA GLY A 3 9.44 -17.17 11.89
C GLY A 3 9.41 -16.44 13.23
N THR A 4 10.30 -15.47 13.40
CA THR A 4 10.22 -14.53 14.51
C THR A 4 8.92 -13.77 14.35
N VAL A 5 7.95 -14.08 15.20
CA VAL A 5 6.73 -13.29 15.34
C VAL A 5 7.17 -11.90 15.76
N LEU A 6 7.26 -10.98 14.81
CA LEU A 6 7.62 -9.59 15.09
C LEU A 6 6.54 -9.06 16.04
N PRO A 7 6.90 -8.51 17.22
CA PRO A 7 5.94 -7.90 18.12
C PRO A 7 5.45 -6.60 17.50
N LEU A 8 4.54 -6.70 16.52
CA LEU A 8 3.85 -5.57 15.91
C LEU A 8 2.72 -5.14 16.84
N SER A 9 2.63 -3.84 17.12
CA SER A 9 1.49 -3.28 17.84
C SER A 9 0.18 -3.55 17.07
N ASP A 10 -0.90 -3.87 17.78
CA ASP A 10 -2.23 -4.11 17.19
C ASP A 10 -2.74 -2.93 16.34
N ASP A 11 -2.24 -1.72 16.59
CA ASP A 11 -2.51 -0.52 15.78
C ASP A 11 -2.17 -0.68 14.29
N TYR A 12 -1.16 -1.50 13.96
CA TYR A 12 -0.79 -1.79 12.57
C TYR A 12 -1.79 -2.72 11.89
N ARG A 13 -2.36 -3.70 12.62
CA ARG A 13 -3.28 -4.68 12.04
C ARG A 13 -4.53 -4.03 11.48
N GLY A 14 -5.11 -3.09 12.24
CA GLY A 14 -6.27 -2.32 11.77
C GLY A 14 -5.93 -1.44 10.57
N ALA A 15 -4.74 -0.83 10.54
CA ALA A 15 -4.32 0.01 9.43
C ALA A 15 -4.08 -0.81 8.15
N VAL A 16 -3.41 -1.96 8.26
CA VAL A 16 -3.16 -2.89 7.17
C VAL A 16 -4.46 -3.46 6.61
N TYR A 17 -5.42 -3.80 7.47
CA TYR A 17 -6.72 -4.30 7.01
C TYR A 17 -7.45 -3.27 6.15
N VAL A 18 -7.49 -2.00 6.59
CA VAL A 18 -8.05 -0.90 5.79
C VAL A 18 -7.28 -0.73 4.47
N ALA A 19 -5.94 -0.87 4.51
CA ALA A 19 -5.11 -0.78 3.32
C ALA A 19 -5.41 -1.86 2.27
N LEU A 20 -5.63 -3.09 2.72
CA LEU A 20 -6.02 -4.20 1.84
C LEU A 20 -7.44 -4.01 1.32
N LEU A 21 -8.36 -3.55 2.17
CA LEU A 21 -9.76 -3.32 1.80
C LEU A 21 -9.90 -2.27 0.68
N GLN A 22 -9.03 -1.27 0.62
CA GLN A 22 -8.97 -0.33 -0.51
C GLN A 22 -8.20 -0.88 -1.73
N GLN A 23 -7.12 -1.63 -1.52
CA GLN A 23 -6.27 -2.14 -2.60
C GLN A 23 -6.99 -3.16 -3.48
N VAL A 24 -7.70 -4.11 -2.88
CA VAL A 24 -8.38 -5.19 -3.61
C VAL A 24 -9.41 -4.67 -4.63
N PRO A 25 -10.39 -3.83 -4.27
CA PRO A 25 -11.34 -3.30 -5.24
C PRO A 25 -10.65 -2.40 -6.28
N CYS A 26 -9.66 -1.59 -5.90
CA CYS A 26 -8.90 -0.77 -6.86
C CYS A 26 -8.15 -1.62 -7.88
N ALA A 27 -7.47 -2.69 -7.45
CA ALA A 27 -6.74 -3.60 -8.33
C ALA A 27 -7.69 -4.34 -9.28
N LEU A 28 -8.86 -4.76 -8.77
CA LEU A 28 -9.90 -5.36 -9.59
C LEU A 28 -10.40 -4.38 -10.67
N LEU A 29 -10.75 -3.15 -10.28
CA LEU A 29 -11.21 -2.12 -11.21
C LEU A 29 -10.16 -1.77 -12.26
N CYS A 30 -8.88 -1.64 -11.87
CA CYS A 30 -7.78 -1.40 -12.80
C CYS A 30 -7.55 -2.57 -13.78
N SER A 31 -7.87 -3.80 -13.37
CA SER A 31 -7.76 -4.99 -14.22
C SER A 31 -8.94 -5.13 -15.19
N LEU A 32 -10.11 -4.57 -14.84
CA LEU A 32 -11.31 -4.57 -15.68
C LEU A 32 -11.32 -3.44 -16.71
N MET A 33 -10.37 -2.51 -16.66
CA MET A 33 -10.28 -1.46 -17.67
C MET A 33 -9.85 -2.05 -19.02
N LEU A 34 -10.60 -1.70 -20.08
CA LEU A 34 -10.27 -2.03 -21.47
C LEU A 34 -9.16 -1.14 -22.02
N ASP A 35 -8.04 -1.05 -21.30
CA ASP A 35 -6.88 -0.24 -21.65
C ASP A 35 -5.64 -1.09 -22.01
N GLY A 36 -5.86 -2.38 -22.31
CA GLY A 36 -4.80 -3.34 -22.59
C GLY A 36 -3.96 -3.72 -21.36
N GLY A 37 -4.47 -3.48 -20.15
CA GLY A 37 -3.79 -3.80 -18.90
C GLY A 37 -2.78 -2.74 -18.45
N ARG A 38 -2.80 -1.54 -19.05
CA ARG A 38 -1.91 -0.43 -18.67
C ARG A 38 -2.16 -0.01 -17.22
N LEU A 39 -3.41 0.24 -16.83
CA LEU A 39 -3.78 0.60 -15.46
C LEU A 39 -3.54 -0.52 -14.48
N ALA A 40 -3.73 -1.79 -14.88
CA ALA A 40 -3.38 -2.93 -14.05
C ALA A 40 -1.88 -2.95 -13.69
N ARG A 41 -0.99 -2.68 -14.66
CA ARG A 41 0.45 -2.56 -14.42
C ARG A 41 0.79 -1.38 -13.51
N VAL A 42 0.22 -0.21 -13.78
CA VAL A 42 0.41 1.00 -12.96
C VAL A 42 -0.05 0.78 -11.52
N CYS A 43 -1.21 0.14 -11.33
CA CYS A 43 -1.72 -0.23 -10.03
C CYS A 43 -0.78 -1.23 -9.32
N GLY A 44 -0.23 -2.21 -10.04
CA GLY A 44 0.77 -3.14 -9.51
C GLY A 44 2.01 -2.43 -8.99
N ILE A 45 2.55 -1.47 -9.74
CA ILE A 45 3.70 -0.65 -9.33
C ILE A 45 3.37 0.15 -8.06
N ALA A 46 2.19 0.78 -8.01
CA ALA A 46 1.74 1.54 -6.84
C ALA A 46 1.59 0.66 -5.59
N VAL A 47 1.03 -0.55 -5.73
CA VAL A 47 0.91 -1.54 -4.65
C VAL A 47 2.30 -1.91 -4.12
N LEU A 48 3.24 -2.24 -5.01
CA LEU A 48 4.60 -2.60 -4.63
C LEU A 48 5.30 -1.45 -3.89
N GLY A 49 5.22 -0.22 -4.41
CA GLY A 49 5.81 0.96 -3.77
C GLY A 49 5.24 1.23 -2.38
N PHE A 50 3.91 1.11 -2.23
CA PHE A 50 3.25 1.25 -0.93
C PHE A 50 3.73 0.21 0.08
N TRP A 51 3.80 -1.07 -0.32
CA TRP A 51 4.21 -2.13 0.59
C TRP A 51 5.68 -2.08 0.98
N VAL A 52 6.56 -1.63 0.08
CA VAL A 52 7.97 -1.34 0.42
C VAL A 52 8.04 -0.26 1.50
N ALA A 53 7.33 0.85 1.34
CA ALA A 53 7.30 1.92 2.34
C ALA A 53 6.68 1.45 3.67
N ALA A 54 5.56 0.71 3.63
CA ALA A 54 4.91 0.18 4.81
C ALA A 54 5.83 -0.82 5.56
N ALA A 55 6.52 -1.71 4.84
CA ALA A 55 7.49 -2.63 5.43
C ALA A 55 8.66 -1.89 6.09
N LEU A 56 9.18 -0.83 5.46
CA LEU A 56 10.22 0.00 6.05
C LEU A 56 9.75 0.71 7.33
N ILE A 57 8.52 1.21 7.37
CA ILE A 57 7.94 1.82 8.58
C ILE A 57 7.82 0.78 9.70
N MET A 58 7.25 -0.38 9.41
CA MET A 58 7.09 -1.47 10.38
C MET A 58 8.44 -2.00 10.87
N ALA A 59 9.45 -2.07 10.01
CA ALA A 59 10.81 -2.48 10.37
C ALA A 59 11.54 -1.43 11.24
N ARG A 60 11.31 -0.13 10.98
CA ARG A 60 11.93 0.97 11.75
C ARG A 60 11.25 1.22 13.11
N ARG A 61 9.93 1.02 13.20
CA ARG A 61 9.12 1.35 14.40
C ARG A 61 8.06 0.27 14.68
N PRO A 62 8.45 -0.97 15.03
CA PRO A 62 7.51 -2.08 15.16
C PRO A 62 6.50 -1.93 16.31
N THR A 63 6.88 -1.28 17.41
CA THR A 63 6.06 -1.17 18.64
C THR A 63 5.57 0.24 18.95
N ALA A 64 6.17 1.27 18.35
CA ALA A 64 5.88 2.68 18.63
C ALA A 64 5.62 3.46 17.33
N PRO A 65 4.43 3.30 16.72
CA PRO A 65 4.08 4.03 15.50
C PRO A 65 4.13 5.54 15.73
N GLY A 66 4.77 6.25 14.81
CA GLY A 66 4.77 7.71 14.79
C GLY A 66 3.39 8.27 14.43
N ARG A 67 3.19 9.57 14.71
CA ARG A 67 1.94 10.29 14.39
C ARG A 67 1.51 10.16 12.93
N TRP A 68 2.47 10.02 12.01
CA TRP A 68 2.21 9.93 10.57
C TRP A 68 2.14 8.50 10.03
N ASP A 69 2.59 7.50 10.80
CA ASP A 69 2.67 6.11 10.32
C ASP A 69 1.27 5.52 10.16
N ARG A 70 0.40 5.73 11.15
CA ARG A 70 -0.99 5.24 11.13
C ARG A 70 -1.83 5.81 9.98
N PRO A 71 -1.89 7.14 9.74
CA PRO A 71 -2.64 7.66 8.59
C PRO A 71 -2.02 7.26 7.26
N PHE A 72 -0.68 7.15 7.16
CA PHE A 72 -0.02 6.65 5.96
C PHE A 72 -0.41 5.21 5.64
N LEU A 73 -0.41 4.29 6.61
CA LEU A 73 -0.82 2.92 6.34
C LEU A 73 -2.31 2.81 5.98
N ARG A 74 -3.18 3.62 6.59
CA ARG A 74 -4.63 3.59 6.30
C ARG A 74 -4.98 4.19 4.94
N TRP A 75 -4.44 5.36 4.64
CA TRP A 75 -4.88 6.18 3.50
C TRP A 75 -3.80 6.41 2.45
N GLY A 76 -2.56 6.01 2.69
CA GLY A 76 -1.41 6.29 1.82
C GLY A 76 -1.44 5.56 0.48
N PHE A 77 -2.22 4.49 0.33
CA PHE A 77 -2.34 3.81 -0.96
C PHE A 77 -3.02 4.67 -2.02
N LEU A 78 -4.12 5.37 -1.70
CA LEU A 78 -4.83 6.22 -2.66
C LEU A 78 -3.97 7.34 -3.27
N PRO A 79 -3.23 8.17 -2.49
CA PRO A 79 -2.34 9.17 -3.05
C PRO A 79 -1.16 8.54 -3.81
N VAL A 80 -0.62 7.39 -3.37
CA VAL A 80 0.42 6.67 -4.12
C VAL A 80 -0.11 6.19 -5.47
N LEU A 81 -1.33 5.63 -5.52
CA LEU A 81 -1.98 5.22 -6.76
C LEU A 81 -2.24 6.43 -7.67
N ALA A 82 -2.82 7.50 -7.14
CA ALA A 82 -3.12 8.71 -7.91
C ALA A 82 -1.85 9.35 -8.51
N THR A 83 -0.78 9.45 -7.72
CA THR A 83 0.51 9.98 -8.19
C THR A 83 1.16 9.06 -9.22
N THR A 84 1.11 7.73 -9.03
CA THR A 84 1.65 6.78 -10.02
C THR A 84 0.88 6.84 -11.34
N ILE A 85 -0.46 6.95 -11.28
CA ILE A 85 -1.29 7.17 -12.48
C ILE A 85 -0.93 8.48 -13.16
N ALA A 86 -0.83 9.59 -12.41
CA ALA A 86 -0.45 10.88 -12.97
C ALA A 86 0.92 10.81 -13.66
N LEU A 87 1.94 10.27 -12.99
CA LEU A 87 3.28 10.09 -13.56
C LEU A 87 3.26 9.20 -14.83
N SER A 88 2.44 8.15 -14.84
CA SER A 88 2.31 7.26 -16.00
C SER A 88 1.71 7.94 -17.24
N ARG A 89 1.11 9.13 -17.09
CA ARG A 89 0.59 9.93 -18.21
C ARG A 89 1.66 10.82 -18.84
N PHE A 90 2.71 11.15 -18.10
CA PHE A 90 3.82 11.99 -18.55
C PHE A 90 5.02 11.20 -19.09
N ALA A 91 5.03 9.88 -18.87
CA ALA A 91 6.00 8.93 -19.41
C ALA A 91 5.43 8.24 -20.67
#